data_AF-A0A2E8E1M5-F1
#
_entry.id   AF-A0A2E8E1M5-F1
#
_cell.length_a   1.000
_cell.length_b   1.000
_cell.length_c   1.000
_cell.angle_alpha   90.00
_cell.angle_beta   90.00
_cell.angle_gamma   90.00
#
_symmetry.space_group_name_H-M   'P 1'
#
loop_
_entity.id
_entity.type
_entity.pdbx_description
1 polymer ?
#
loop_
_entity_poly.entity_id
_entity_poly.type
_entity_poly.pdbx_seq_one_letter_code
_entity_poly.pdbx_strand_id
1 'polypeptide(L)'
;MTENSVMPVTVFRAYNGLTEKSTPVDPYIESGVVYLHKIEALDDSEKTAAQTARNNAAAEQNRRVRNTLLTETDWMAGSDVTMADEWKTYRQALRDITKHSNWPNLKPQGPGVTDSDWPVKPS
;
A
#
# COMPACT_ATOMS: atom_id res chain seq x y z
N MET A 1 14.64 32.60 39.63
CA MET A 1 14.70 32.65 38.16
C MET A 1 13.59 31.74 37.68
N THR A 2 12.39 32.28 37.43
CA THR A 2 11.29 31.53 36.80
C THR A 2 11.73 31.23 35.37
N GLU A 3 12.32 30.05 35.19
CA GLU A 3 12.80 29.58 33.90
C GLU A 3 11.66 29.67 32.88
N ASN A 4 11.98 30.27 31.74
CA ASN A 4 11.07 30.59 30.65
C ASN A 4 10.04 29.47 30.44
N SER A 5 8.76 29.83 30.40
CA SER A 5 7.63 28.93 30.11
C SER A 5 7.67 28.46 28.64
N VAL A 6 8.75 27.77 28.25
CA VAL A 6 8.97 27.27 26.90
C VAL A 6 8.14 26.00 26.72
N MET A 7 7.27 25.99 25.72
CA MET A 7 6.49 24.81 25.32
C MET A 7 7.05 24.26 24.00
N PRO A 8 7.12 22.92 23.84
CA PRO A 8 7.46 22.33 22.56
C PRO A 8 6.40 22.68 21.50
N VAL A 9 6.85 22.97 20.28
CA VAL A 9 5.99 23.25 19.12
C VAL A 9 6.02 22.05 18.19
N THR A 10 4.85 21.54 17.81
CA THR A 10 4.72 20.43 16.88
C THR A 10 3.81 20.79 15.72
N VAL A 11 4.32 20.59 14.51
CA VAL A 11 3.58 20.81 13.25
C VAL A 11 2.84 19.53 12.84
N PHE A 12 3.42 18.37 13.13
CA PHE A 12 2.87 17.07 12.73
C PHE A 12 2.10 16.42 13.87
N ARG A 13 0.89 15.94 13.56
CA ARG A 13 0.13 14.99 14.37
C ARG A 13 -0.12 13.75 13.52
N ALA A 14 0.00 12.57 14.12
CA ALA A 14 -0.38 11.35 13.43
C ALA A 14 -1.87 11.40 13.09
N TYR A 15 -2.22 11.05 11.86
CA TYR A 15 -3.59 11.00 11.37
C TYR A 15 -3.72 9.88 10.33
N ASN A 16 -4.94 9.40 10.13
CA ASN A 16 -5.24 8.43 9.10
C ASN A 16 -5.66 9.13 7.81
N GLY A 17 -4.80 9.16 6.78
CA GLY A 17 -5.08 9.83 5.51
C GLY A 17 -6.28 9.29 4.71
N LEU A 18 -6.94 8.22 5.16
CA LEU A 18 -8.20 7.73 4.58
C LEU A 18 -9.44 8.32 5.24
N THR A 19 -9.32 8.82 6.47
CA THR A 19 -10.46 9.25 7.28
C THR A 19 -10.29 10.66 7.84
N GLU A 20 -9.06 11.15 7.91
CA GLU A 20 -8.68 12.41 8.53
C GLU A 20 -7.74 13.23 7.64
N LYS A 21 -7.79 14.56 7.80
CA LYS A 21 -6.90 15.53 7.17
C LYS A 21 -6.28 16.44 8.21
N SER A 22 -5.05 16.86 7.95
CA SER A 22 -4.36 17.87 8.74
C SER A 22 -4.57 19.24 8.13
N THR A 23 -5.13 20.18 8.88
CA THR A 23 -5.37 21.56 8.43
C THR A 23 -4.57 22.55 9.28
N PRO A 24 -3.89 23.53 8.66
CA PRO A 24 -3.16 24.56 9.40
C PRO A 24 -4.13 25.46 10.16
N VAL A 25 -3.79 25.81 11.39
CA VAL A 25 -4.62 26.65 12.27
C VAL A 25 -3.77 27.59 13.09
N ASP A 26 -4.43 28.57 13.71
CA ASP A 26 -3.78 29.41 14.71
C ASP A 26 -3.19 28.55 15.85
N PRO A 27 -1.99 28.90 16.35
CA PRO A 27 -1.31 28.11 17.37
C PRO A 27 -2.19 27.90 18.60
N TYR A 28 -2.36 26.65 19.01
CA TYR A 28 -3.12 26.31 20.21
C TYR A 28 -2.34 25.34 21.09
N ILE A 29 -2.60 25.40 22.39
CA ILE A 29 -1.92 24.56 23.38
C ILE A 29 -2.82 23.38 23.73
N GLU A 30 -2.30 22.16 23.60
CA GLU A 30 -2.96 20.94 24.06
C GLU A 30 -1.91 20.07 24.77
N SER A 31 -2.21 19.65 26.00
CA SER A 31 -1.30 18.83 26.82
C SER A 31 0.12 19.40 26.99
N GLY A 32 0.26 20.73 27.05
CA GLY A 32 1.55 21.40 27.21
C GLY A 32 2.39 21.51 25.93
N VAL A 33 1.81 21.19 24.77
CA VAL A 33 2.44 21.28 23.45
C VAL A 33 1.68 22.29 22.59
N VAL A 34 2.39 23.13 21.84
CA VAL A 34 1.82 24.06 20.87
C VAL A 34 1.64 23.36 19.53
N TYR A 35 0.41 23.30 19.03
CA TYR A 35 0.07 22.73 17.74
C TYR A 35 -0.22 23.84 16.72
N LEU A 36 0.32 23.69 15.51
CA LEU A 36 0.04 24.56 14.37
C LEU A 36 -0.96 23.95 13.38
N HIS A 37 -1.34 22.69 13.60
CA HIS A 37 -2.25 21.94 12.74
C HIS A 37 -3.27 21.21 13.60
N LYS A 38 -4.53 21.18 13.15
CA LYS A 38 -5.59 20.33 13.71
C LYS A 38 -5.85 19.13 12.79
N ILE A 39 -6.39 18.07 13.38
CA ILE A 39 -6.85 16.89 12.63
C ILE A 39 -8.38 16.96 12.54
N GLU A 40 -8.89 16.90 11.31
CA GLU A 40 -10.32 16.95 11.00
C GLU A 40 -10.74 15.72 10.21
N ALA A 41 -11.98 15.28 10.36
CA ALA A 41 -12.52 14.20 9.55
C ALA A 41 -12.65 14.63 8.07
N LEU A 42 -12.35 13.72 7.15
CA LEU A 42 -12.69 13.88 5.74
C LEU A 42 -14.21 13.82 5.56
N ASP A 43 -14.70 14.54 4.54
CA ASP A 43 -16.04 14.30 4.03
C ASP A 43 -16.11 13.00 3.19
N ASP A 44 -17.32 12.57 2.83
CA ASP A 44 -17.49 11.28 2.14
C ASP A 44 -16.93 11.28 0.70
N SER A 45 -16.87 12.43 0.04
CA SER A 45 -16.26 12.58 -1.28
C SER A 45 -14.73 12.46 -1.17
N GLU A 46 -14.14 13.15 -0.21
CA GLU A 46 -12.71 13.08 0.10
C GLU A 46 -12.30 11.66 0.49
N LYS A 47 -13.08 10.96 1.33
CA LYS A 47 -12.82 9.55 1.69
C LYS A 47 -12.83 8.66 0.45
N THR A 48 -13.80 8.86 -0.43
CA THR A 48 -13.92 8.10 -1.68
C THR A 48 -12.72 8.36 -2.61
N ALA A 49 -12.27 9.61 -2.72
CA ALA A 49 -11.08 9.98 -3.48
C ALA A 49 -9.81 9.37 -2.88
N ALA A 50 -9.63 9.45 -1.56
CA ALA A 50 -8.51 8.87 -0.85
C ALA A 50 -8.47 7.33 -1.01
N GLN A 51 -9.62 6.67 -0.88
CA GLN A 51 -9.73 5.23 -1.10
C GLN A 51 -9.44 4.84 -2.56
N THR A 52 -9.90 5.65 -3.52
CA THR A 52 -9.59 5.45 -4.95
C THR A 52 -8.10 5.58 -5.21
N ALA A 53 -7.45 6.61 -4.67
CA ALA A 53 -6.01 6.81 -4.79
C ALA A 53 -5.23 5.64 -4.18
N ARG A 54 -5.65 5.15 -3.00
CA ARG A 54 -5.09 3.97 -2.34
C ARG A 54 -5.23 2.72 -3.22
N ASN A 55 -6.42 2.47 -3.75
CA ASN A 55 -6.68 1.33 -4.63
C ASN A 55 -5.82 1.40 -5.90
N ASN A 56 -5.67 2.58 -6.49
CA ASN A 56 -4.83 2.78 -7.68
C ASN A 56 -3.35 2.50 -7.38
N ALA A 57 -2.84 2.99 -6.24
CA ALA A 57 -1.48 2.71 -5.80
C ALA A 57 -1.25 1.21 -5.54
N ALA A 58 -2.21 0.53 -4.88
CA ALA A 58 -2.15 -0.92 -4.66
C ALA A 58 -2.18 -1.69 -6.00
N ALA A 59 -3.03 -1.29 -6.94
CA ALA A 59 -3.10 -1.90 -8.27
C ALA A 59 -1.77 -1.77 -9.03
N GLU A 60 -1.15 -0.59 -8.96
CA GLU A 60 0.16 -0.34 -9.59
C GLU A 60 1.26 -1.20 -8.95
N GLN A 61 1.31 -1.27 -7.62
CA GLN A 61 2.27 -2.10 -6.90
C GLN A 61 2.10 -3.59 -7.27
N ASN A 62 0.87 -4.08 -7.32
CA ASN A 62 0.60 -5.47 -7.70
C ASN A 62 1.00 -5.74 -9.16
N ARG A 63 0.77 -4.81 -10.09
CA ARG A 63 1.24 -4.97 -11.47
C ARG A 63 2.77 -5.06 -11.54
N ARG A 64 3.49 -4.31 -10.70
CA ARG A 64 4.96 -4.39 -10.59
C ARG A 64 5.40 -5.76 -10.10
N VAL A 65 4.82 -6.25 -8.99
CA VAL A 65 5.11 -7.58 -8.45
C VAL A 65 4.86 -8.67 -9.49
N ARG A 66 3.69 -8.63 -10.16
CA ARG A 66 3.37 -9.55 -11.25
C ARG A 66 4.43 -9.53 -12.35
N ASN A 67 4.82 -8.35 -12.80
CA ASN A 67 5.82 -8.21 -13.85
C ASN A 67 7.17 -8.77 -13.41
N THR A 68 7.61 -8.50 -12.17
CA THR A 68 8.83 -9.09 -11.60
C THR A 68 8.80 -10.62 -11.64
N LEU A 69 7.71 -11.24 -11.16
CA LEU A 69 7.58 -12.71 -11.13
C LEU A 69 7.54 -13.33 -12.55
N LEU A 70 6.92 -12.63 -13.51
CA LEU A 70 6.94 -13.05 -14.91
C LEU A 70 8.35 -12.93 -15.52
N THR A 71 9.09 -11.88 -15.19
CA THR A 71 10.46 -11.69 -15.68
C THR A 71 11.43 -12.73 -15.11
N GLU A 72 11.31 -13.08 -13.83
CA GLU A 72 12.13 -14.14 -13.20
C GLU A 72 12.00 -15.51 -13.87
N THR A 73 10.86 -15.75 -14.53
CA THR A 73 10.54 -17.01 -15.21
C THR A 73 10.62 -16.91 -16.73
N ASP A 74 11.11 -15.77 -17.25
CA ASP A 74 11.08 -15.50 -18.69
C ASP A 74 12.13 -16.31 -19.48
N TRP A 75 13.27 -16.61 -18.85
CA TRP A 75 14.33 -17.44 -19.44
C TRP A 75 13.86 -18.86 -19.82
N MET A 76 12.80 -19.37 -19.19
CA MET A 76 12.21 -20.68 -19.50
C MET A 76 11.43 -20.69 -20.82
N ALA A 77 11.14 -19.53 -21.40
CA ALA A 77 10.46 -19.42 -22.69
C ALA A 77 11.43 -19.44 -23.89
N GLY A 78 12.73 -19.68 -23.66
CA GLY A 78 13.72 -19.87 -24.72
C GLY A 78 13.55 -21.20 -25.48
N SER A 79 14.06 -21.27 -26.71
CA SER A 79 14.01 -22.48 -27.56
C SER A 79 14.68 -23.70 -26.94
N ASP A 80 15.64 -23.47 -26.04
CA ASP A 80 16.50 -24.50 -25.47
C ASP A 80 15.85 -25.18 -24.25
N VAL A 81 14.74 -24.63 -23.74
CA VAL A 81 14.05 -25.12 -22.55
C VAL A 81 12.62 -25.48 -22.90
N THR A 82 12.25 -26.75 -22.70
CA THR A 82 10.84 -27.13 -22.77
C THR A 82 10.16 -26.78 -21.45
N MET A 83 9.36 -25.71 -21.44
CA MET A 83 8.63 -25.27 -20.25
C MET A 83 7.57 -26.30 -19.85
N ALA A 84 7.65 -26.81 -18.61
CA ALA A 84 6.67 -27.73 -18.05
C ALA A 84 5.28 -27.08 -17.89
N ASP A 85 4.22 -27.89 -17.88
CA ASP A 85 2.84 -27.39 -17.83
C ASP A 85 2.50 -26.66 -16.52
N GLU A 86 3.17 -27.03 -15.41
CA GLU A 86 3.06 -26.32 -14.14
C GLU A 86 3.55 -24.87 -14.25
N TRP A 87 4.66 -24.62 -14.95
CA TRP A 87 5.18 -23.28 -15.19
C TRP A 87 4.29 -22.46 -16.13
N LYS A 88 3.69 -23.10 -17.15
CA LYS A 88 2.66 -22.45 -18.00
C LYS A 88 1.49 -21.99 -17.15
N THR A 89 1.00 -22.87 -16.29
CA THR A 89 -0.15 -22.61 -15.39
C THR A 89 0.17 -21.50 -14.41
N TYR A 90 1.34 -21.53 -13.77
CA TYR A 90 1.83 -20.49 -12.88
C TYR A 90 1.90 -19.12 -13.57
N ARG A 91 2.54 -19.02 -14.74
CA ARG A 91 2.66 -17.77 -15.51
C ARG A 91 1.30 -17.25 -15.97
N GLN A 92 0.36 -18.14 -16.29
CA GLN A 92 -1.01 -17.75 -16.63
C GLN A 92 -1.75 -17.20 -15.41
N ALA A 93 -1.67 -17.87 -14.26
CA ALA A 93 -2.25 -17.41 -13.01
C ALA A 93 -1.71 -16.03 -12.59
N LEU A 94 -0.41 -15.77 -12.78
CA LEU A 94 0.17 -14.44 -12.56
C LEU A 94 -0.46 -13.38 -13.47
N ARG A 95 -0.70 -13.67 -14.75
CA ARG A 95 -1.37 -12.71 -15.65
C ARG A 95 -2.82 -12.46 -15.26
N ASP A 96 -3.50 -13.51 -14.80
CA ASP A 96 -4.90 -13.46 -14.38
C ASP A 96 -5.10 -12.89 -12.97
N ILE A 97 -4.03 -12.55 -12.23
CA ILE A 97 -4.12 -11.96 -10.88
C ILE A 97 -4.98 -10.69 -10.82
N THR A 98 -5.07 -9.95 -11.93
CA THR A 98 -5.90 -8.74 -12.03
C THR A 98 -7.40 -9.02 -12.11
N LYS A 99 -7.80 -10.29 -12.26
CA LYS A 99 -9.18 -10.77 -12.31
C LYS A 99 -9.65 -11.32 -10.95
N HIS A 100 -8.78 -11.29 -9.92
CA HIS A 100 -9.14 -11.78 -8.60
C HIS A 100 -10.27 -10.93 -7.98
N SER A 101 -11.15 -11.55 -7.20
CA SER A 101 -12.37 -10.92 -6.70
C SER A 101 -12.11 -9.75 -5.74
N ASN A 102 -10.99 -9.79 -5.01
CA ASN A 102 -10.55 -8.72 -4.11
C ASN A 102 -9.57 -7.75 -4.77
N TRP A 103 -9.36 -7.80 -6.10
CA TRP A 103 -8.48 -6.84 -6.78
C TRP A 103 -8.90 -5.39 -6.50
N PRO A 104 -7.96 -4.48 -6.16
CA PRO A 104 -6.50 -4.64 -6.06
C PRO A 104 -5.99 -4.97 -4.63
N ASN A 105 -6.86 -5.28 -3.69
CA ASN A 105 -6.55 -5.56 -2.29
C ASN A 105 -6.17 -7.04 -2.08
N LEU A 106 -5.13 -7.48 -2.80
CA LEU A 106 -4.58 -8.83 -2.70
C LEU A 106 -3.80 -9.03 -1.41
N LYS A 107 -3.88 -10.23 -0.83
CA LYS A 107 -3.00 -10.66 0.25
C LYS A 107 -1.58 -10.85 -0.29
N PRO A 108 -0.55 -10.32 0.40
CA PRO A 108 0.83 -10.39 -0.08
C PRO A 108 1.36 -11.82 -0.03
N GLN A 109 2.40 -12.09 -0.82
CA GLN A 109 3.21 -13.31 -0.72
C GLN A 109 4.51 -13.03 0.05
N GLY A 110 5.03 -14.03 0.77
CA GLY A 110 6.33 -13.92 1.44
C GLY A 110 6.59 -15.04 2.46
N PRO A 111 7.80 -15.11 3.02
CA PRO A 111 8.13 -16.07 4.07
C PRO A 111 7.19 -15.92 5.26
N GLY A 112 6.60 -17.04 5.72
CA GLY A 112 5.66 -17.04 6.84
C GLY A 112 4.22 -16.61 6.49
N VAL A 113 3.92 -16.36 5.22
CA VAL A 113 2.55 -16.10 4.76
C VAL A 113 1.91 -17.39 4.26
N THR A 114 0.86 -17.85 4.95
CA THR A 114 0.12 -19.07 4.60
C THR A 114 -1.13 -18.82 3.77
N ASP A 115 -1.56 -17.56 3.68
CA ASP A 115 -2.82 -17.14 3.05
C ASP A 115 -2.53 -16.01 2.05
N SER A 116 -1.98 -16.40 0.90
CA SER A 116 -1.57 -15.52 -0.19
C SER A 116 -2.49 -15.72 -1.40
N ASP A 117 -2.93 -14.62 -2.02
CA ASP A 117 -3.70 -14.66 -3.27
C ASP A 117 -2.80 -14.89 -4.50
N TRP A 118 -1.48 -14.78 -4.34
CA TRP A 118 -0.52 -15.03 -5.41
C TRP A 118 -0.28 -16.52 -5.63
N PRO A 119 -0.13 -16.97 -6.89
CA PRO A 119 0.19 -18.36 -7.17
C PRO A 119 1.55 -18.74 -6.59
N VAL A 120 1.67 -19.98 -6.12
CA VAL A 120 2.92 -20.52 -5.58
C VAL A 120 3.83 -20.93 -6.74
N LYS A 121 5.10 -20.54 -6.67
CA LYS A 121 6.11 -20.90 -7.66
C LYS A 121 6.31 -22.43 -7.68
N PRO A 122 6.24 -23.10 -8.85
CA PRO A 122 6.58 -24.52 -8.97
C PRO A 122 8.02 -24.80 -8.54
N SER A 123 8.28 -26.03 -8.11
CA SER A 123 9.62 -26.50 -7.67
C SER A 123 10.52 -26.84 -8.85
#